data_AF-A0A5C5UA46-F1
#
_entry.id   AF-A0A5C5UA46-F1
#
_cell.length_a   1.000
_cell.length_b   1.000
_cell.length_c   1.000
_cell.angle_alpha   90.00
_cell.angle_beta   90.00
_cell.angle_gamma   90.00
#
_symmetry.space_group_name_H-M   'P 1'
#
loop_
_entity.id
_entity.type
_entity.pdbx_description
1 polymer ?
#
loop_
_entity_poly.entity_id
_entity_poly.type
_entity_poly.pdbx_seq_one_letter_code
_entity_poly.pdbx_strand_id
1 'polypeptide(L)'
;MPPKARSGARRTGRRVVKKNVAKGAAYIKSTFNNTIVSITDPNGAVISWASSGHVGFKGSRKSTPFAAQMAAENAARKAMEHGMTKVDVYVKGPGSGRETAIRSLSAAGLEVGQIYDVTPQPHNGCRPPKRRRV
;
A
#
# COMPACT_ATOMS: atom_id res chain seq x y z
N MET A 1 -22.68 -40.62 -26.43
CA MET A 1 -22.23 -40.49 -25.03
C MET A 1 -21.89 -39.03 -24.76
N PRO A 2 -22.48 -38.36 -23.75
CA PRO A 2 -22.10 -37.00 -23.40
C PRO A 2 -20.82 -36.99 -22.54
N PRO A 3 -19.92 -36.00 -22.68
CA PRO A 3 -18.68 -35.94 -21.90
C PRO A 3 -18.97 -35.54 -20.44
N LYS A 4 -18.37 -36.27 -19.50
CA LYS A 4 -18.45 -36.04 -18.04
C LYS A 4 -17.84 -34.67 -17.70
N ALA A 5 -18.64 -33.74 -17.18
CA ALA A 5 -18.17 -32.46 -16.66
C ALA A 5 -17.26 -32.68 -15.44
N ARG A 6 -16.03 -32.16 -15.48
CA ARG A 6 -15.10 -32.18 -14.34
C ARG A 6 -15.54 -31.13 -13.32
N SER A 7 -16.00 -31.57 -12.16
CA SER A 7 -16.27 -30.71 -11.01
C SER A 7 -14.96 -30.14 -10.46
N GLY A 8 -14.66 -28.88 -10.80
CA GLY A 8 -13.52 -28.17 -10.24
C GLY A 8 -13.72 -27.98 -8.73
N ALA A 9 -12.85 -28.58 -7.92
CA ALA A 9 -12.84 -28.40 -6.47
C ALA A 9 -12.73 -26.90 -6.13
N ARG A 10 -13.76 -26.37 -5.47
CA ARG A 10 -13.79 -24.99 -4.98
C ARG A 10 -12.69 -24.83 -3.93
N ARG A 11 -11.57 -24.21 -4.30
CA ARG A 11 -10.47 -23.89 -3.37
C ARG A 11 -11.06 -23.04 -2.25
N THR A 12 -11.26 -23.63 -1.08
CA THR A 12 -11.63 -22.90 0.12
C THR A 12 -10.51 -21.92 0.43
N GLY A 13 -10.85 -20.63 0.46
CA GLY A 13 -9.87 -19.56 0.66
C GLY A 13 -9.07 -19.82 1.94
N ARG A 14 -7.75 -19.66 1.85
CA ARG A 14 -6.83 -19.80 2.99
C ARG A 14 -7.32 -18.90 4.13
N ARG A 15 -7.64 -19.49 5.27
CA ARG A 15 -8.12 -18.78 6.47
C ARG A 15 -7.05 -17.74 6.86
N VAL A 16 -7.41 -16.46 6.82
CA VAL A 16 -6.51 -15.38 7.22
C VAL A 16 -6.36 -15.46 8.73
N VAL A 17 -5.20 -15.95 9.18
CA VAL A 17 -4.85 -15.99 10.59
C VAL A 17 -4.68 -14.55 11.04
N LYS A 18 -5.56 -14.09 11.94
CA LYS A 18 -5.44 -12.77 12.56
C LYS A 18 -4.26 -12.82 13.53
N LYS A 19 -3.09 -12.39 13.08
CA LYS A 19 -1.96 -12.11 13.97
C LYS A 19 -2.27 -10.78 14.67
N ASN A 20 -2.22 -10.78 15.99
CA ASN A 20 -2.33 -9.54 16.77
C ASN A 20 -0.94 -8.90 16.82
N VAL A 21 -0.73 -7.83 16.04
CA VAL A 21 0.58 -7.20 15.91
C VAL A 21 0.45 -5.75 16.34
N ALA A 22 1.00 -5.41 17.50
CA ALA A 22 0.84 -4.06 18.07
C ALA A 22 1.68 -3.00 17.34
N LYS A 23 2.91 -3.35 16.93
CA LYS A 23 3.84 -2.46 16.24
C LYS A 23 4.16 -2.99 14.85
N GLY A 24 4.18 -2.13 13.85
CA GLY A 24 4.65 -2.49 12.51
C GLY A 24 5.21 -1.33 11.70
N ALA A 25 5.30 -1.53 10.39
CA ALA A 25 5.83 -0.57 9.44
C ALA A 25 4.85 -0.33 8.27
N ALA A 26 4.64 0.93 7.90
CA ALA A 26 3.85 1.34 6.74
C ALA A 26 4.78 1.79 5.61
N TYR A 27 4.76 1.06 4.52
CA TYR A 27 5.45 1.40 3.28
C TYR A 27 4.50 2.16 2.35
N ILE A 28 4.85 3.40 2.03
CA ILE A 28 4.12 4.27 1.11
C ILE A 28 4.93 4.39 -0.17
N LYS A 29 4.48 3.74 -1.25
CA LYS A 29 5.05 3.92 -2.59
C LYS A 29 4.26 4.98 -3.33
N SER A 30 4.81 6.18 -3.41
CA SER A 30 4.23 7.33 -4.10
C SER A 30 4.89 7.53 -5.46
N THR A 31 4.18 7.16 -6.53
CA THR A 31 4.60 7.42 -7.92
C THR A 31 3.73 8.51 -8.53
N PHE A 32 4.15 9.06 -9.67
CA PHE A 32 3.37 10.10 -10.38
C PHE A 32 1.98 9.64 -10.84
N ASN A 33 1.74 8.33 -10.96
CA ASN A 33 0.49 7.78 -11.52
C ASN A 33 -0.38 7.03 -10.49
N ASN A 34 0.18 6.70 -9.32
CA ASN A 34 -0.49 5.88 -8.32
C ASN A 34 0.21 5.97 -6.96
N THR A 35 -0.57 5.79 -5.90
CA THR A 35 -0.06 5.55 -4.55
C THR A 35 -0.47 4.17 -4.07
N ILE A 36 0.47 3.47 -3.45
CA ILE A 36 0.27 2.15 -2.87
C ILE A 36 0.74 2.22 -1.42
N VAL A 37 -0.13 1.84 -0.50
CA VAL A 37 0.14 1.79 0.93
C VAL A 37 0.11 0.33 1.35
N SER A 38 1.18 -0.12 2.00
CA SER A 38 1.30 -1.49 2.49
C SER A 38 1.76 -1.45 3.93
N ILE A 39 0.99 -2.10 4.81
CA ILE A 39 1.26 -2.17 6.23
C ILE A 39 1.74 -3.57 6.56
N THR A 40 2.82 -3.64 7.31
CA THR A 40 3.62 -4.84 7.53
C THR A 40 3.98 -5.02 9.00
N ASP A 41 4.26 -6.26 9.36
CA ASP A 41 4.95 -6.62 10.60
C ASP A 41 6.38 -6.07 10.58
N PRO A 42 7.04 -5.93 11.74
CA PRO A 42 8.47 -5.61 11.82
C PRO A 42 9.35 -6.62 11.06
N ASN A 43 8.87 -7.86 10.91
CA ASN A 43 9.52 -8.92 10.14
C ASN A 43 9.29 -8.81 8.61
N GLY A 44 8.57 -7.79 8.14
CA GLY A 44 8.29 -7.55 6.72
C GLY A 44 7.13 -8.35 6.13
N ALA A 45 6.39 -9.11 6.93
CA ALA A 45 5.18 -9.80 6.47
C ALA A 45 4.04 -8.78 6.28
N VAL A 46 3.41 -8.76 5.10
CA VAL A 46 2.32 -7.83 4.79
C VAL A 46 1.04 -8.26 5.49
N ILE A 47 0.48 -7.38 6.34
CA ILE A 47 -0.82 -7.58 6.98
C ILE A 47 -1.92 -7.06 6.06
N SER A 48 -1.81 -5.79 5.67
CA SER A 48 -2.80 -5.12 4.84
C SER A 48 -2.14 -4.28 3.76
N TRP A 49 -2.84 -4.11 2.66
CA TRP A 49 -2.42 -3.19 1.61
C TRP A 49 -3.64 -2.60 0.93
N ALA A 50 -3.45 -1.42 0.37
CA ALA A 50 -4.42 -0.76 -0.48
C ALA A 50 -3.68 0.13 -1.49
N SER A 51 -4.36 0.46 -2.58
CA SER A 51 -3.87 1.42 -3.56
C SER A 51 -4.99 2.34 -3.99
N SER A 52 -4.66 3.46 -4.61
CA SER A 52 -5.68 4.36 -5.17
C SER A 52 -6.60 3.63 -6.16
N GLY A 53 -6.07 2.66 -6.91
CA GLY A 53 -6.87 1.79 -7.78
C GLY A 53 -7.79 0.83 -7.03
N HIS A 54 -7.36 0.30 -5.88
CA HIS A 54 -8.16 -0.60 -5.04
C HIS A 54 -9.41 0.07 -4.49
N VAL A 55 -9.35 1.38 -4.22
CA VAL A 55 -10.49 2.18 -3.72
C VAL A 55 -11.44 2.62 -4.86
N GLY A 56 -11.17 2.18 -6.10
CA GLY A 56 -12.07 2.41 -7.24
C GLY A 56 -11.69 3.58 -8.14
N PHE A 57 -10.58 4.29 -7.87
CA PHE A 57 -10.11 5.33 -8.78
C PHE A 57 -9.47 4.73 -10.03
N LYS A 58 -9.82 5.29 -11.19
CA LYS A 58 -9.32 4.88 -12.50
C LYS A 58 -8.67 6.05 -13.24
N GLY A 59 -7.76 5.73 -14.15
CA GLY A 59 -7.08 6.71 -15.01
C GLY A 59 -6.24 7.72 -14.22
N SER A 60 -6.30 8.99 -14.66
CA SER A 60 -5.58 10.13 -14.06
C SER A 60 -5.97 10.41 -12.61
N ARG A 61 -7.18 10.02 -12.18
CA ARG A 61 -7.64 10.27 -10.80
C ARG A 61 -6.83 9.51 -9.75
N LYS A 62 -6.09 8.47 -10.13
CA LYS A 62 -5.24 7.67 -9.22
C LYS A 62 -4.02 8.42 -8.67
N SER A 63 -3.57 9.49 -9.32
CA SER A 63 -2.44 10.30 -8.86
C SER A 63 -2.86 11.43 -7.93
N THR A 64 -4.16 11.60 -7.69
CA THR A 64 -4.65 12.69 -6.85
C THR A 64 -4.35 12.44 -5.37
N PRO A 65 -4.08 13.51 -4.59
CA PRO A 65 -3.84 13.39 -3.15
C PRO A 65 -5.03 12.80 -2.39
N PHE A 66 -6.26 13.06 -2.87
CA PHE A 66 -7.50 12.51 -2.30
C PHE A 66 -7.58 10.99 -2.49
N ALA A 67 -7.15 10.48 -3.64
CA ALA A 67 -7.10 9.05 -3.88
C ALA A 67 -6.04 8.34 -3.01
N ALA A 68 -4.98 9.04 -2.62
CA ALA A 68 -3.99 8.53 -1.68
C ALA A 68 -4.53 8.50 -0.23
N GLN A 69 -5.28 9.53 0.17
CA GLN A 69 -5.95 9.57 1.47
C GLN A 69 -6.88 8.37 1.67
N MET A 70 -7.81 8.13 0.74
CA MET A 70 -8.74 7.01 0.89
C MET A 70 -8.06 5.64 0.82
N ALA A 71 -6.94 5.52 0.08
CA ALA A 71 -6.13 4.30 0.08
C ALA A 71 -5.45 4.06 1.44
N ALA A 72 -4.85 5.09 2.02
CA ALA A 72 -4.21 5.01 3.33
C ALA A 72 -5.20 4.67 4.44
N GLU A 73 -6.38 5.30 4.43
CA GLU A 73 -7.43 5.03 5.41
C GLU A 73 -7.94 3.58 5.34
N ASN A 74 -8.17 3.05 4.12
CA ASN A 74 -8.62 1.68 3.94
C ASN A 74 -7.54 0.66 4.38
N ALA A 75 -6.26 0.93 4.10
CA ALA A 75 -5.17 0.10 4.61
C ALA A 75 -5.07 0.15 6.15
N ALA A 76 -5.17 1.35 6.73
CA ALA A 76 -5.11 1.56 8.18
C ALA A 76 -6.26 0.87 8.91
N ARG A 77 -7.49 0.98 8.42
CA ARG A 77 -8.66 0.30 9.01
C ARG A 77 -8.48 -1.20 9.08
N LYS A 78 -8.03 -1.81 7.97
CA LYS A 78 -7.71 -3.25 7.94
C LYS A 78 -6.59 -3.61 8.91
N ALA A 79 -5.56 -2.77 9.03
CA ALA A 79 -4.47 -2.99 9.98
C ALA A 79 -4.93 -2.90 11.44
N MET A 80 -5.83 -1.96 11.77
CA MET A 80 -6.41 -1.82 13.11
C MET A 80 -7.29 -3.03 13.48
N GLU A 81 -7.99 -3.65 12.51
CA GLU A 81 -8.70 -4.93 12.74
C GLU A 81 -7.77 -6.08 13.15
N HIS A 82 -6.47 -5.96 12.84
CA HIS A 82 -5.40 -6.87 13.24
C HIS A 82 -4.64 -6.41 14.50
N GLY A 83 -5.11 -5.36 15.18
CA GLY A 83 -4.58 -4.89 16.45
C GLY A 83 -3.35 -4.00 16.36
N MET A 84 -3.06 -3.42 15.19
CA MET A 84 -1.96 -2.45 15.04
C MET A 84 -2.32 -1.12 15.68
N THR A 85 -1.42 -0.64 16.55
CA THR A 85 -1.54 0.66 17.22
C THR A 85 -0.44 1.61 16.78
N LYS A 86 0.80 1.12 16.63
CA LYS A 86 1.97 1.94 16.32
C LYS A 86 2.63 1.55 15.01
N VAL A 87 2.96 2.53 14.18
CA VAL A 87 3.52 2.28 12.85
C VAL A 87 4.67 3.24 12.52
N ASP A 88 5.80 2.67 12.12
CA ASP A 88 6.92 3.41 11.53
C ASP A 88 6.70 3.57 10.02
N VAL A 89 6.85 4.78 9.48
CA VAL A 89 6.47 5.12 8.11
C VAL A 89 7.69 5.21 7.21
N TYR A 90 7.67 4.45 6.11
CA TYR A 90 8.72 4.41 5.10
C TYR A 90 8.15 4.87 3.76
N VAL A 91 8.63 6.00 3.27
CA VAL A 91 8.14 6.63 2.06
C VAL A 91 9.10 6.38 0.91
N LYS A 92 8.57 6.01 -0.25
CA LYS A 92 9.33 5.79 -1.48
C LYS A 92 8.70 6.53 -2.64
N GLY A 93 9.44 7.48 -3.20
CA GLY A 93 9.12 8.19 -4.43
C GLY A 93 8.50 9.58 -4.23
N PRO A 94 8.52 10.42 -5.27
CA PRO A 94 8.19 11.84 -5.20
C PRO A 94 6.71 12.17 -5.49
N GLY A 95 5.82 11.18 -5.63
CA GLY A 95 4.45 11.43 -6.06
C GLY A 95 3.64 12.33 -5.10
N SER A 96 2.65 13.05 -5.65
CA SER A 96 1.77 14.02 -4.98
C SER A 96 1.01 13.47 -3.76
N GLY A 97 0.76 12.17 -3.67
CA GLY A 97 0.05 11.57 -2.55
C GLY A 97 0.94 11.20 -1.35
N ARG A 98 2.21 11.65 -1.33
CA ARG A 98 3.18 11.36 -0.27
C ARG A 98 2.71 11.87 1.10
N GLU A 99 2.53 13.18 1.22
CA GLU A 99 2.17 13.81 2.50
C GLU A 99 0.75 13.46 2.93
N THR A 100 -0.17 13.38 1.97
CA THR A 100 -1.57 13.05 2.27
C THR A 100 -1.70 11.65 2.81
N ALA A 101 -0.98 10.66 2.28
CA ALA A 101 -0.97 9.31 2.83
C ALA A 101 -0.47 9.28 4.29
N ILE A 102 0.59 10.02 4.62
CA ILE A 102 1.13 10.09 6.00
C ILE A 102 0.09 10.69 6.94
N ARG A 103 -0.50 11.84 6.56
CA ARG A 103 -1.55 12.50 7.36
C ARG A 103 -2.76 11.60 7.56
N SER A 104 -3.17 10.87 6.53
CA SER A 104 -4.32 9.95 6.61
C SER A 104 -4.05 8.74 7.49
N LEU A 105 -2.81 8.23 7.55
CA LEU A 105 -2.47 7.16 8.51
C LEU A 105 -2.58 7.64 9.96
N SER A 106 -2.12 8.86 10.23
CA SER A 106 -2.26 9.48 11.56
C SER A 106 -3.73 9.78 11.90
N ALA A 107 -4.48 10.35 10.96
CA ALA A 107 -5.90 10.66 11.15
C ALA A 107 -6.78 9.39 11.30
N ALA A 108 -6.35 8.26 10.74
CA ALA A 108 -7.05 6.99 10.88
C ALA A 108 -6.92 6.36 12.29
N GLY A 109 -6.07 6.92 13.17
CA GLY A 109 -5.91 6.45 14.55
C GLY A 109 -4.68 5.59 14.80
N LEU A 110 -3.76 5.48 13.82
CA LEU A 110 -2.45 4.84 14.03
C LEU A 110 -1.46 5.87 14.59
N GLU A 111 -0.73 5.49 15.64
CA GLU A 111 0.38 6.27 16.15
C GLU A 111 1.56 6.19 15.17
N VAL A 112 1.81 7.31 14.47
CA VAL A 112 2.96 7.42 13.58
C VAL A 112 4.21 7.65 14.41
N GLY A 113 5.14 6.69 14.32
CA GLY A 113 6.45 6.76 14.97
C GLY A 113 7.44 7.60 14.16
N GLN A 114 8.44 6.95 13.59
CA GLN A 114 9.43 7.64 12.74
C GLN A 114 8.99 7.69 11.28
N ILE A 115 9.37 8.77 10.59
CA ILE A 115 9.14 8.95 9.16
C ILE A 115 10.49 8.90 8.44
N TYR A 116 10.69 7.87 7.62
CA TYR A 116 11.89 7.69 6.80
C TYR A 116 11.57 7.89 5.32
N ASP A 117 12.41 8.63 4.61
CA ASP A 117 12.41 8.64 3.16
C ASP A 117 13.43 7.62 2.64
N VAL A 118 12.92 6.57 2.00
CA VAL A 118 13.71 5.48 1.39
C VAL A 118 13.64 5.56 -0.14
N THR A 119 13.46 6.76 -0.70
CA THR A 119 13.51 6.98 -2.14
C THR A 119 14.90 6.63 -2.68
N PRO A 120 15.02 5.65 -3.60
CA PRO A 120 16.32 5.20 -4.08
C PRO A 120 16.96 6.28 -4.96
N GLN A 121 18.16 6.72 -4.57
CA GLN A 121 19.00 7.61 -5.36
C GLN A 121 20.10 6.79 -6.05
N PRO A 122 20.10 6.67 -7.39
CA PRO A 122 21.11 5.91 -8.10
C PRO A 122 22.42 6.69 -8.20
N HIS A 123 23.55 6.04 -7.89
CA HIS A 123 24.89 6.59 -8.09
C HIS A 123 25.41 6.22 -9.49
N ASN A 124 25.01 6.97 -10.51
CA ASN A 124 25.41 6.77 -11.91
C ASN A 124 25.28 5.31 -12.40
N GLY A 125 24.17 4.65 -12.07
CA GLY A 125 23.88 3.27 -12.49
C GLY A 125 23.34 3.17 -13.92
N CYS A 126 22.20 2.50 -14.11
CA CYS A 126 21.62 2.31 -15.44
C CYS A 126 21.27 3.63 -16.13
N ARG A 127 21.55 3.71 -17.44
CA ARG A 127 21.17 4.85 -18.29
C ARG A 127 19.65 5.09 -18.23
N PRO A 128 19.17 6.30 -17.87
CA PRO A 128 17.75 6.61 -17.91
C PRO A 128 17.15 6.47 -19.31
N PRO A 129 15.88 6.08 -19.45
CA PRO A 129 15.20 6.06 -20.74
C PRO A 129 15.25 7.42 -21.44
N LYS A 130 15.24 7.41 -22.77
CA LYS A 130 15.22 8.62 -23.59
C LYS A 130 14.09 9.55 -23.14
N ARG A 131 14.40 10.83 -22.92
CA ARG A 131 13.40 11.86 -22.58
C ARG A 131 12.30 11.88 -23.64
N ARG A 132 11.05 11.80 -23.19
CA ARG A 132 9.88 11.81 -24.09
C ARG A 132 9.80 13.15 -24.83
N ARG A 133 9.54 13.10 -26.13
CA ARG A 133 9.23 14.26 -26.97
C ARG A 133 7.72 14.36 -27.03
N VAL A 134 7.14 15.18 -26.15
CA VAL A 134 5.72 15.53 -26.14
C VAL A 134 5.62 17.03 -26.20
#